data_AF-A0A3D6DHL8-F1
#
_entry.id   AF-A0A3D6DHL8-F1
#
_cell.length_a   1.000
_cell.length_b   1.000
_cell.length_c   1.000
_cell.angle_alpha   90.00
_cell.angle_beta   90.00
_cell.angle_gamma   90.00
#
_symmetry.space_group_name_H-M   'P 1'
#
loop_
_entity.id
_entity.type
_entity.pdbx_description
1 polymer ?
#
loop_
_entity_poly.entity_id
_entity_poly.type
_entity_poly.pdbx_seq_one_letter_code
_entity_poly.pdbx_strand_id
1 'polypeptide(L)'
;MDGGNPGGHSIVQRFAFLRAAFHIYQNYPVFGVGVGDVRQSFDWAYAELKSPLAPEFRLRAHNQFVTFLLAGGPLNLILWTAILVALAFGGYRPSDRPIQQIALLFVWVLALSCLTEDTLETQAGVTFAGFFIGLLGRRSHSQLS
;
A
#
# COMPACT_ATOMS: atom_id res chain seq x y z
N MET A 1 31.30 2.36 -24.70
CA MET A 1 29.88 2.40 -25.09
C MET A 1 29.11 2.37 -23.78
N ASP A 2 28.92 3.53 -23.18
CA ASP A 2 28.44 3.64 -21.81
C ASP A 2 26.91 3.62 -21.85
N GLY A 3 26.37 2.39 -21.89
CA GLY A 3 24.95 2.13 -21.76
C GLY A 3 24.47 2.64 -20.42
N GLY A 4 23.70 3.73 -20.44
CA GLY A 4 23.26 4.49 -19.27
C GLY A 4 22.74 3.57 -18.17
N ASN A 5 23.45 3.59 -17.03
CA ASN A 5 23.08 2.87 -15.83
C ASN A 5 21.66 3.31 -15.38
N PRO A 6 20.62 2.46 -15.55
CA PRO A 6 19.25 2.83 -15.19
C PRO A 6 19.07 2.99 -13.66
N GLY A 7 20.08 2.62 -12.87
CA GLY A 7 20.05 2.64 -11.41
C GLY A 7 20.01 4.04 -10.78
N GLY A 8 20.25 5.11 -11.54
CA GLY A 8 20.29 6.48 -11.02
C GLY A 8 18.99 7.30 -11.15
N HIS A 9 18.00 6.85 -11.92
CA HIS A 9 16.75 7.59 -12.15
C HIS A 9 15.56 6.93 -11.43
N SER A 10 15.12 7.51 -10.32
CA SER A 10 14.07 6.94 -9.45
C SER A 10 12.73 6.68 -10.17
N ILE A 11 12.41 7.48 -11.20
CA ILE A 11 11.19 7.31 -12.01
C ILE A 11 11.28 6.05 -12.89
N VAL A 12 12.44 5.79 -13.51
CA VAL A 12 12.66 4.61 -14.35
C VAL A 12 12.57 3.34 -13.52
N GLN A 13 13.15 3.35 -12.32
CA GLN A 13 13.02 2.26 -11.35
C GLN A 13 11.57 2.00 -10.97
N ARG A 14 10.81 3.05 -10.61
CA ARG A 14 9.38 2.91 -10.28
C ARG A 14 8.57 2.29 -11.42
N PHE A 15 8.84 2.68 -12.67
CA PHE A 15 8.17 2.07 -13.81
C PHE A 15 8.52 0.58 -13.96
N ALA A 16 9.79 0.20 -13.76
CA ALA A 16 10.20 -1.19 -13.78
C ALA A 16 9.58 -2.00 -12.63
N PHE A 17 9.38 -1.39 -11.45
CA PHE A 17 8.70 -2.01 -10.31
C PHE A 17 7.23 -2.28 -10.64
N LEU A 18 6.54 -1.30 -11.23
CA LEU A 18 5.15 -1.47 -11.65
C LEU A 18 5.00 -2.49 -12.79
N ARG A 19 5.96 -2.55 -13.72
CA ARG A 19 5.98 -3.56 -14.78
C ARG A 19 6.13 -4.96 -14.22
N ALA A 20 7.04 -5.16 -13.27
CA ALA A 20 7.21 -6.44 -12.58
C ALA A 20 5.96 -6.81 -11.77
N ALA A 21 5.39 -5.85 -11.03
CA ALA A 21 4.14 -6.04 -10.30
C ALA A 21 2.98 -6.47 -11.22
N PHE A 22 2.83 -5.81 -12.36
CA PHE A 22 1.79 -6.15 -13.34
C PHE A 22 1.97 -7.56 -13.89
N HIS A 23 3.22 -7.96 -14.19
CA HIS A 23 3.54 -9.33 -14.62
C HIS A 23 3.17 -10.37 -13.56
N ILE A 24 3.48 -10.13 -12.28
CA ILE A 24 3.08 -11.01 -11.18
C ILE A 24 1.55 -11.11 -11.10
N TYR A 25 0.85 -9.98 -11.17
CA TYR A 25 -0.61 -9.94 -11.13
C TYR A 25 -1.25 -10.74 -12.27
N GLN A 26 -0.69 -10.66 -13.49
CA GLN A 26 -1.20 -11.44 -14.63
C GLN A 26 -1.07 -12.95 -14.42
N ASN A 27 -0.04 -13.41 -13.72
CA ASN A 27 0.15 -14.83 -13.41
C ASN A 27 -0.73 -15.31 -12.25
N TYR A 28 -1.07 -14.42 -11.30
CA TYR A 28 -1.84 -14.75 -10.10
C TYR A 28 -2.99 -13.75 -9.82
N PRO A 29 -3.95 -13.58 -10.74
CA PRO A 29 -4.90 -12.45 -10.70
C PRO A 29 -6.00 -12.58 -9.64
N VAL A 30 -6.24 -13.78 -9.09
CA VAL A 30 -7.39 -14.03 -8.19
C VAL A 30 -6.99 -13.96 -6.72
N PHE A 31 -6.05 -14.80 -6.31
CA PHE A 31 -5.62 -14.90 -4.91
C PHE A 31 -4.28 -14.23 -4.63
N GLY A 32 -3.60 -13.73 -5.67
CA GLY A 32 -2.24 -13.25 -5.53
C GLY A 32 -1.25 -14.39 -5.26
N VAL A 33 -0.03 -14.00 -4.88
CA VAL A 33 1.09 -14.92 -4.58
C VAL A 33 1.21 -15.26 -3.10
N GLY A 34 0.45 -14.61 -2.21
CA GLY A 34 0.61 -14.72 -0.76
C GLY A 34 1.56 -13.65 -0.19
N VAL A 35 1.29 -13.20 1.03
CA VAL A 35 2.05 -12.12 1.70
C VAL A 35 3.54 -12.46 1.85
N GLY A 36 3.87 -13.74 2.13
CA GLY A 36 5.25 -14.20 2.31
C GLY A 36 6.06 -14.26 1.00
N ASP A 37 5.39 -14.42 -0.14
CA ASP A 37 6.05 -14.72 -1.42
C ASP A 37 6.15 -13.51 -2.34
N VAL A 38 5.63 -12.34 -1.94
CA VAL A 38 5.69 -11.12 -2.75
C VAL A 38 7.12 -10.80 -3.16
N ARG A 39 8.08 -10.84 -2.23
CA ARG A 39 9.49 -10.51 -2.51
C ARG A 39 10.09 -11.47 -3.55
N GLN A 40 9.91 -12.78 -3.34
CA GLN A 40 10.40 -13.81 -4.25
C GLN A 40 9.76 -13.70 -5.63
N SER A 41 8.48 -13.36 -5.69
CA SER A 41 7.74 -13.17 -6.94
C SER A 41 8.27 -11.99 -7.75
N PHE A 42 8.72 -10.91 -7.10
CA PHE A 42 9.43 -9.82 -7.78
C PHE A 42 10.76 -10.29 -8.36
N ASP A 43 11.55 -11.07 -7.61
CA ASP A 43 12.83 -11.57 -8.10
C ASP A 43 12.67 -12.45 -9.34
N TRP A 44 11.65 -13.32 -9.35
CA TRP A 44 11.27 -14.13 -10.52
C TRP A 44 10.76 -13.28 -11.69
N ALA A 45 9.86 -12.33 -11.42
CA ALA A 45 9.34 -11.45 -12.47
C ALA A 45 10.45 -10.64 -13.15
N TYR A 46 11.45 -10.16 -12.41
CA TYR A 46 12.60 -9.48 -13.02
C TYR A 46 13.46 -10.39 -13.89
N ALA A 47 13.62 -11.66 -13.50
CA ALA A 47 14.35 -12.65 -14.29
C ALA A 47 13.60 -12.97 -15.59
N GLU A 48 12.29 -13.20 -15.51
CA GLU A 48 11.42 -13.51 -16.66
C GLU A 48 11.31 -12.34 -17.65
N LEU A 49 11.15 -11.12 -17.12
CA LEU A 49 11.08 -9.90 -17.94
C LEU A 49 12.43 -9.47 -18.52
N LYS A 50 13.53 -10.17 -18.21
CA LYS A 50 14.90 -9.81 -18.57
C LYS A 50 15.21 -8.35 -18.23
N SER A 51 14.91 -7.97 -16.99
CA SER A 51 14.99 -6.59 -16.53
C SER A 51 16.39 -6.01 -16.73
N PRO A 52 16.52 -4.78 -17.25
CA PRO A 52 17.80 -4.09 -17.40
C PRO A 52 18.37 -3.60 -16.05
N LEU A 53 17.61 -3.73 -14.95
CA LEU A 53 18.07 -3.38 -13.61
C LEU A 53 19.08 -4.40 -13.09
N ALA A 54 20.20 -3.90 -12.57
CA ALA A 54 21.13 -4.69 -11.81
C ALA A 54 20.44 -5.31 -10.57
N PRO A 55 20.86 -6.50 -10.11
CA PRO A 55 20.20 -7.22 -9.02
C PRO A 55 19.97 -6.39 -7.75
N GLU A 56 20.91 -5.53 -7.39
CA GLU A 56 20.82 -4.62 -6.23
C GLU A 56 19.70 -3.57 -6.32
N PHE A 57 19.23 -3.25 -7.54
CA PHE A 57 18.14 -2.30 -7.78
C PHE A 57 16.80 -3.00 -8.04
N ARG A 58 16.71 -4.32 -7.87
CA ARG A 58 15.48 -5.10 -7.99
C ARG A 58 14.72 -5.07 -6.66
N LEU A 59 13.89 -4.04 -6.51
CA LEU A 59 13.10 -3.80 -5.31
C LEU A 59 11.62 -4.13 -5.53
N ARG A 60 10.86 -4.26 -4.44
CA ARG A 60 9.38 -4.36 -4.54
C ARG A 60 8.82 -3.03 -5.02
N ALA A 61 7.58 -3.04 -5.52
CA ALA A 61 6.82 -1.81 -5.66
C ALA A 61 6.58 -1.24 -4.25
N HIS A 62 7.15 -0.07 -3.97
CA HIS A 62 6.91 0.69 -2.74
C HIS A 62 5.51 1.32 -2.78
N ASN A 63 4.47 0.49 -2.69
CA ASN A 63 3.08 0.91 -2.78
C ASN A 63 2.21 -0.16 -2.13
N GLN A 64 1.70 0.13 -0.94
CA GLN A 64 0.90 -0.80 -0.15
C GLN A 64 -0.31 -1.35 -0.90
N PHE A 65 -0.93 -0.55 -1.80
CA PHE A 65 -2.07 -1.01 -2.60
C PHE A 65 -1.65 -2.08 -3.61
N VAL A 66 -0.51 -1.88 -4.26
CA VAL A 66 0.09 -2.89 -5.15
C VAL A 66 0.49 -4.12 -4.34
N THR A 67 1.15 -3.93 -3.20
CA THR A 67 1.56 -5.03 -2.33
C THR A 67 0.38 -5.88 -1.87
N PHE A 68 -0.73 -5.26 -1.44
CA PHE A 68 -1.94 -6.00 -1.07
C PHE A 68 -2.64 -6.67 -2.25
N LEU A 69 -2.64 -6.05 -3.43
CA LEU A 69 -3.14 -6.66 -4.66
C LEU A 69 -2.33 -7.91 -5.02
N LEU A 70 -1.00 -7.84 -4.94
CA LEU A 70 -0.14 -8.99 -5.26
C LEU A 70 -0.19 -10.06 -4.17
N ALA A 71 -0.32 -9.68 -2.91
CA ALA A 71 -0.33 -10.62 -1.80
C ALA A 71 -1.62 -11.45 -1.71
N GLY A 72 -2.78 -10.84 -1.99
CA GLY A 72 -4.09 -11.46 -1.76
C GLY A 72 -5.10 -11.26 -2.88
N GLY A 73 -4.66 -10.73 -4.02
CA GLY A 73 -5.51 -10.45 -5.17
C GLY A 73 -6.46 -9.26 -4.99
N PRO A 74 -7.41 -9.08 -5.92
CA PRO A 74 -8.37 -7.99 -5.91
C PRO A 74 -9.22 -7.94 -4.65
N LEU A 75 -9.54 -9.09 -4.06
CA LEU A 75 -10.31 -9.15 -2.81
C LEU A 75 -9.59 -8.41 -1.68
N ASN A 76 -8.28 -8.63 -1.52
CA ASN A 76 -7.50 -7.97 -0.48
C ASN A 76 -7.39 -6.46 -0.71
N LEU A 77 -7.23 -6.03 -1.97
CA LEU A 77 -7.26 -4.61 -2.32
C LEU A 77 -8.61 -3.94 -2.04
N ILE A 78 -9.72 -4.65 -2.32
CA ILE A 78 -11.08 -4.18 -2.03
C ILE A 78 -11.27 -4.05 -0.52
N LEU A 79 -10.87 -5.05 0.27
CA LEU A 79 -10.96 -5.00 1.73
C LEU A 79 -10.15 -3.84 2.30
N TRP A 80 -8.93 -3.64 1.82
CA TRP A 80 -8.10 -2.50 2.21
C TRP A 80 -8.77 -1.16 1.90
N THR A 81 -9.28 -1.00 0.69
CA THR A 81 -10.00 0.22 0.28
C THR A 81 -11.26 0.42 1.12
N ALA A 82 -12.00 -0.65 1.41
CA ALA A 82 -13.19 -0.60 2.26
C ALA A 82 -12.85 -0.18 3.69
N ILE A 83 -11.71 -0.61 4.25
CA ILE A 83 -11.23 -0.14 5.55
C ILE A 83 -10.95 1.36 5.52
N LEU A 84 -10.27 1.87 4.50
CA LEU A 84 -10.02 3.32 4.37
C LEU A 84 -11.33 4.12 4.29
N VAL A 85 -12.31 3.63 3.51
CA VAL A 85 -13.64 4.25 3.41
C VAL A 85 -14.39 4.19 4.75
N ALA A 86 -14.33 3.06 5.45
CA ALA A 86 -14.95 2.91 6.77
C ALA A 86 -14.31 3.84 7.82
N LEU A 87 -12.99 4.02 7.79
CA LEU A 87 -12.30 4.98 8.65
C LEU A 87 -12.68 6.44 8.33
N ALA A 88 -12.91 6.74 7.04
CA ALA A 88 -13.28 8.08 6.59
C ALA A 88 -14.73 8.44 6.95
N PHE A 89 -15.66 7.50 6.81
CA PHE A 89 -17.10 7.79 6.84
C PHE A 89 -17.92 6.98 7.87
N GLY A 90 -17.36 5.94 8.48
CA GLY A 90 -18.11 5.04 9.37
C GLY A 90 -18.62 5.67 10.67
N GLY A 91 -18.05 6.81 11.07
CA GLY A 91 -18.45 7.58 12.26
C GLY A 91 -19.29 8.83 11.97
N TYR A 92 -19.91 8.95 10.79
CA TYR A 92 -20.60 10.19 10.40
C TYR A 92 -21.83 10.48 11.28
N ARG A 93 -21.76 11.60 12.00
CA ARG A 93 -22.83 12.19 12.83
C ARG A 93 -22.85 13.71 12.65
N PRO A 94 -23.98 14.35 12.31
CA PRO A 94 -24.01 15.79 12.03
C PRO A 94 -23.46 16.70 13.16
N SER A 95 -23.48 16.24 14.41
CA SER A 95 -22.94 16.92 15.60
C SER A 95 -21.41 16.93 15.69
N ASP A 96 -20.72 16.00 15.01
CA ASP A 96 -19.31 15.69 15.24
C ASP A 96 -18.39 16.17 14.10
N ARG A 97 -18.82 17.21 13.38
CA ARG A 97 -18.10 17.76 12.21
C ARG A 97 -16.58 17.96 12.41
N PRO A 98 -16.07 18.55 13.52
CA PRO A 98 -14.63 18.74 13.67
C PRO A 98 -13.87 17.41 13.81
N ILE A 99 -14.44 16.41 14.49
CA ILE A 99 -13.81 15.09 14.64
C ILE A 99 -13.78 14.36 13.29
N GLN A 100 -14.82 14.51 12.48
CA GLN A 100 -14.87 13.95 11.12
C GLN A 100 -13.82 14.57 10.21
N GLN A 101 -13.61 15.88 10.27
CA GLN A 101 -12.56 16.55 9.50
C GLN A 101 -11.17 16.02 9.86
N ILE A 102 -10.91 15.78 11.14
CA ILE A 102 -9.65 15.18 11.61
C ILE A 102 -9.53 13.73 11.12
N ALA A 103 -10.61 12.94 11.19
CA ALA A 103 -10.63 11.56 10.70
C ALA A 103 -10.35 11.49 9.19
N LEU A 104 -10.99 12.35 8.40
CA LEU A 104 -10.74 12.46 6.95
C LEU A 104 -9.29 12.85 6.68
N LEU A 105 -8.75 13.85 7.37
CA LEU A 105 -7.35 14.25 7.21
C LEU A 105 -6.39 13.09 7.55
N PHE A 106 -6.65 12.37 8.65
CA PHE A 106 -5.89 11.20 9.03
C PHE A 106 -5.92 10.12 7.94
N VAL A 107 -7.10 9.78 7.41
CA VAL A 107 -7.23 8.79 6.34
C VAL A 107 -6.51 9.24 5.08
N TRP A 108 -6.59 10.52 4.71
CA TRP A 108 -5.84 11.07 3.58
C TRP A 108 -4.33 10.93 3.76
N VAL A 109 -3.81 11.31 4.93
CA VAL A 109 -2.39 11.17 5.25
C VAL A 109 -1.95 9.70 5.21
N LEU A 110 -2.75 8.80 5.81
CA LEU A 110 -2.45 7.36 5.80
C LEU A 110 -2.48 6.79 4.38
N ALA A 111 -3.48 7.14 3.57
CA ALA A 111 -3.61 6.68 2.19
C ALA A 111 -2.48 7.18 1.31
N LEU A 112 -2.09 8.45 1.43
CA LEU A 112 -0.93 9.01 0.70
C LEU A 112 0.38 8.35 1.11
N SER A 113 0.57 8.07 2.41
CA SER A 113 1.73 7.33 2.90
C SER A 113 1.78 5.92 2.28
N CYS A 114 0.66 5.21 2.29
CA CYS A 114 0.51 3.87 1.69
C CYS A 114 0.65 3.87 0.16
N LEU A 115 0.44 5.01 -0.51
CA LEU A 115 0.64 5.13 -1.96
C LEU A 115 2.13 5.15 -2.32
N THR A 116 2.97 5.65 -1.41
CA THR A 116 4.42 5.83 -1.63
C THR A 116 5.29 4.75 -1.00
N GLU A 117 4.79 4.04 0.01
CA GLU A 117 5.53 3.04 0.78
C GLU A 117 4.60 1.94 1.30
N ASP A 118 5.19 0.82 1.72
CA ASP A 118 4.49 -0.24 2.47
C ASP A 118 4.34 0.16 3.95
N THR A 119 3.64 1.28 4.22
CA THR A 119 3.54 1.91 5.55
C THR A 119 3.09 0.94 6.63
N LEU A 120 2.10 0.09 6.34
CA LEU A 120 1.54 -0.84 7.32
C LEU A 120 2.38 -2.10 7.52
N GLU A 121 3.45 -2.29 6.75
CA GLU A 121 4.47 -3.32 7.03
C GLU A 121 5.55 -2.81 7.99
N THR A 122 5.58 -1.51 8.28
CA THR A 122 6.54 -0.91 9.21
C THR A 122 5.96 -0.81 10.62
N GLN A 123 6.81 -1.02 11.64
CA GLN A 123 6.42 -0.85 13.05
C GLN A 123 5.89 0.56 13.34
N ALA A 124 6.54 1.59 12.80
CA ALA A 124 6.13 2.97 12.97
C ALA A 124 4.74 3.23 12.35
N GLY A 125 4.50 2.73 11.14
CA GLY A 125 3.23 2.91 10.44
C GLY A 125 2.06 2.22 11.13
N VAL A 126 2.22 0.97 11.59
CA VAL A 126 1.15 0.27 12.34
C VAL A 126 0.87 0.93 13.68
N THR A 127 1.89 1.45 14.36
CA THR A 127 1.73 2.17 15.64
C THR A 127 0.98 3.48 15.42
N PHE A 128 1.36 4.25 14.40
CA PHE A 128 0.69 5.49 14.01
C PHE A 128 -0.78 5.23 13.66
N ALA A 129 -1.05 4.28 12.76
CA ALA A 129 -2.41 3.96 12.34
C ALA A 129 -3.26 3.48 13.53
N GLY A 130 -2.75 2.54 14.34
CA GLY A 130 -3.45 2.01 15.52
C GLY A 130 -3.77 3.08 16.55
N PHE A 131 -2.84 4.00 16.83
CA PHE A 131 -3.05 5.11 17.75
C PHE A 131 -4.21 6.01 17.31
N PHE A 132 -4.24 6.45 16.05
CA PHE A 132 -5.29 7.34 15.54
C PHE A 132 -6.64 6.64 15.40
N ILE A 133 -6.66 5.37 14.99
CA ILE A 133 -7.88 4.56 14.95
C ILE A 133 -8.49 4.46 16.36
N GLY A 134 -7.68 4.15 17.38
CA GLY A 134 -8.14 4.07 18.77
C GLY A 134 -8.61 5.42 19.33
N LEU A 135 -7.86 6.49 19.07
CA LEU A 135 -8.18 7.84 19.54
C LEU A 135 -9.49 8.37 18.96
N LEU A 136 -9.69 8.20 17.64
CA LEU A 136 -10.88 8.69 16.94
C LEU A 136 -12.09 7.78 17.20
N GLY A 137 -11.89 6.47 17.31
CA GLY A 137 -12.96 5.51 17.64
C GLY A 137 -13.57 5.73 19.03
N ARG A 138 -12.74 5.99 20.06
CA ARG A 138 -13.24 6.22 21.44
C ARG A 138 -14.14 7.45 21.57
N ARG A 139 -13.87 8.52 20.81
CA ARG A 139 -14.66 9.76 20.88
C ARG A 139 -16.05 9.63 20.27
N SER A 140 -16.25 8.67 19.36
CA SER A 140 -17.59 8.37 18.81
C SER A 140 -18.50 7.68 19.83
N HIS A 141 -17.93 6.91 20.76
CA HIS A 141 -18.69 6.17 21.78
C HIS A 141 -19.05 7.00 23.03
N SER A 142 -18.22 7.96 23.45
CA SER A 142 -18.46 8.74 24.67
C SER A 142 -19.59 9.78 24.56
N GLN A 143 -20.19 9.95 23.38
CA GLN A 143 -21.34 10.82 23.14
C GLN A 143 -22.68 10.04 23.14
N LEU A 144 -22.64 8.73 23.44
CA LEU A 144 -23.82 7.84 23.54
C LEU A 144 -24.27 7.56 24.98
N SER A 145 -23.62 8.19 25.97
CA SER A 145 -23.95 8.12 27.40
C SER A 145 -24.28 9.51 27.93
#